data_AF-A0A651E8U8-F1
#
_entry.id   AF-A0A651E8U8-F1
#
_cell.length_a   1.000
_cell.length_b   1.000
_cell.length_c   1.000
_cell.angle_alpha   90.00
_cell.angle_beta   90.00
_cell.angle_gamma   90.00
#
_symmetry.space_group_name_H-M   'P 1'
#
loop_
_entity.id
_entity.type
_entity.pdbx_description
1 polymer ?
#
loop_
_entity_poly.entity_id
_entity_poly.type
_entity_poly.pdbx_seq_one_letter_code
_entity_poly.pdbx_strand_id
1 'polypeptide(L)'
;MNSPPAFGCVMMATLLMLFVCKGFLRVPAAAVGYLAFLLSLVRAAWAGWVVGLITLVLSLKSTLQIRLIATIVALSLCVVPLTVIEPFSEVISNRLESFTNVQNDTSYEARAETYNKNLEVALSGLLGQGLGSTWTVKPNGQIERVALDSGILDTFFTLGWYGGLPYILGMLMLLFNQFRGPEGREDPFAAAARSITVSFLAILSLGPFMVGLSGMVMWGFLGIGMAARKHYLLQGSKLP
;
A
#
# COMPACT_ATOMS: atom_id res chain seq x y z
N MET A 1 13.56 -8.98 -6.45
CA MET A 1 13.72 -8.09 -5.28
C MET A 1 13.85 -8.96 -4.03
N ASN A 2 14.74 -8.63 -3.09
CA ASN A 2 15.02 -9.45 -1.91
C ASN A 2 13.91 -9.47 -0.84
N SER A 3 12.78 -8.77 -1.06
CA SER A 3 11.60 -8.86 -0.18
C SER A 3 10.29 -8.85 -0.99
N PRO A 4 9.50 -9.94 -0.94
CA PRO A 4 8.18 -10.00 -1.57
C PRO A 4 7.24 -8.84 -1.17
N PRO A 5 7.17 -8.40 0.11
CA PRO A 5 6.32 -7.29 0.52
C PRO A 5 6.60 -5.97 -0.19
N ALA A 6 7.88 -5.61 -0.33
CA ALA A 6 8.25 -4.37 -1.01
C ALA A 6 7.89 -4.43 -2.50
N PHE A 7 8.08 -5.58 -3.15
CA PHE A 7 7.69 -5.79 -4.54
C PHE A 7 6.17 -5.64 -4.72
N GLY A 8 5.38 -6.27 -3.85
CA GLY A 8 3.92 -6.14 -3.85
C GLY A 8 3.45 -4.69 -3.73
N CYS A 9 4.06 -3.88 -2.85
CA CYS A 9 3.74 -2.46 -2.71
C CYS A 9 4.06 -1.64 -3.96
N VAL A 10 5.21 -1.89 -4.62
CA VAL A 10 5.55 -1.22 -5.88
C VAL A 10 4.57 -1.62 -6.99
N MET A 11 4.23 -2.91 -7.08
CA MET A 11 3.27 -3.42 -8.06
C MET A 11 1.87 -2.83 -7.85
N MET A 12 1.40 -2.76 -6.61
CA MET A 12 0.15 -2.10 -6.24
C MET A 12 0.11 -0.65 -6.77
N ALA A 13 1.13 0.15 -6.46
CA ALA A 13 1.18 1.55 -6.86
C ALA A 13 1.24 1.72 -8.39
N THR A 14 2.08 0.94 -9.06
CA THR A 14 2.27 1.01 -10.52
C THR A 14 1.04 0.55 -11.29
N LEU A 15 0.35 -0.51 -10.84
CA LEU A 15 -0.90 -0.98 -11.46
C LEU A 15 -2.03 0.06 -11.32
N LEU A 16 -2.14 0.73 -10.18
CA LEU A 16 -3.09 1.84 -10.00
C LEU A 16 -2.78 3.00 -10.94
N MET A 17 -1.50 3.37 -11.09
CA MET A 17 -1.06 4.43 -12.00
C MET A 17 -1.33 4.09 -13.48
N LEU A 18 -1.16 2.82 -13.84
CA LEU A 18 -1.35 2.32 -15.20
C LEU A 18 -2.79 2.45 -15.71
N PHE A 19 -3.78 2.51 -14.81
CA PHE A 19 -5.18 2.78 -15.19
C PHE A 19 -5.40 4.19 -15.76
N VAL A 20 -4.52 5.12 -15.43
CA VAL A 20 -4.59 6.51 -15.85
C VAL A 20 -3.72 6.80 -17.08
N CYS A 21 -2.64 6.03 -17.27
CA CYS A 21 -1.78 6.16 -18.45
C CYS A 21 -2.55 5.95 -19.77
N LYS A 22 -2.13 6.72 -20.79
CA LYS A 22 -2.55 6.59 -22.19
C LYS A 22 -1.43 5.90 -22.97
N GLY A 23 -1.78 4.94 -23.82
CA GLY A 23 -0.82 4.28 -24.71
C GLY A 23 -1.15 2.82 -24.98
N PHE A 24 -0.66 2.30 -26.10
CA PHE A 24 -0.87 0.90 -26.51
C PHE A 24 -0.11 -0.09 -25.60
N LEU A 25 1.08 0.29 -25.13
CA LEU A 25 1.90 -0.52 -24.21
C LEU A 25 1.27 -0.77 -22.85
N ARG A 26 0.17 -0.07 -22.52
CA ARG A 26 -0.58 -0.26 -21.28
C ARG A 26 -1.11 -1.69 -21.14
N VAL A 27 -1.67 -2.26 -22.19
CA VAL A 27 -2.32 -3.58 -22.13
C VAL A 27 -1.33 -4.70 -21.83
N PRO A 28 -0.21 -4.86 -22.57
CA PRO A 28 0.77 -5.90 -22.24
C PRO A 28 1.44 -5.64 -20.89
N ALA A 29 1.72 -4.38 -20.53
CA ALA A 29 2.27 -4.05 -19.21
C ALA A 29 1.30 -4.37 -18.07
N ALA A 30 -0.01 -4.17 -18.26
CA ALA A 30 -1.02 -4.58 -17.30
C ALA A 30 -1.05 -6.09 -17.13
N ALA A 31 -1.08 -6.85 -18.23
CA ALA A 31 -1.13 -8.31 -18.19
C ALA A 31 0.06 -8.90 -17.41
N VAL A 32 1.28 -8.50 -17.79
CA VAL A 32 2.51 -8.95 -17.10
C VAL A 32 2.53 -8.45 -15.65
N GLY A 33 2.08 -7.21 -15.40
CA GLY A 33 2.03 -6.63 -14.07
C GLY A 33 1.06 -7.36 -13.13
N TYR A 34 -0.15 -7.68 -13.57
CA TYR A 34 -1.11 -8.43 -12.76
C TYR A 34 -0.64 -9.86 -12.49
N LEU A 35 -0.03 -10.53 -13.47
CA LEU A 35 0.61 -11.83 -13.24
C LEU A 35 1.69 -11.73 -12.17
N ALA A 36 2.61 -10.76 -12.30
CA ALA A 36 3.67 -10.57 -11.30
C ALA A 36 3.11 -10.21 -9.91
N PHE A 37 2.04 -9.41 -9.86
CA PHE A 37 1.37 -9.03 -8.62
C PHE A 37 0.67 -10.23 -7.96
N LEU A 38 0.01 -11.09 -8.74
CA LEU A 38 -0.54 -12.37 -8.28
C LEU A 38 0.57 -13.28 -7.72
N LEU A 39 1.69 -13.39 -8.43
CA LEU A 39 2.84 -14.19 -7.99
C LEU A 39 3.50 -13.65 -6.70
N SER A 40 3.36 -12.35 -6.39
CA SER A 40 3.93 -11.77 -5.18
C SER A 40 3.26 -12.25 -3.88
N LEU A 41 1.98 -12.63 -3.96
CA LEU A 41 1.18 -13.22 -2.86
C LEU A 41 1.14 -12.40 -1.57
N VAL A 42 1.36 -11.08 -1.65
CA VAL A 42 1.33 -10.19 -0.49
C VAL A 42 -0.10 -9.77 -0.21
N ARG A 43 -0.74 -10.39 0.78
CA ARG A 43 -2.16 -10.13 1.15
C ARG A 43 -2.44 -8.66 1.41
N ALA A 44 -1.54 -7.99 2.14
CA ALA A 44 -1.65 -6.56 2.43
C ALA A 44 -1.70 -5.73 1.14
N ALA A 45 -0.85 -6.03 0.15
CA ALA A 45 -0.81 -5.28 -1.09
C ALA A 45 -2.11 -5.42 -1.91
N TRP A 46 -2.76 -6.59 -1.88
CA TRP A 46 -4.08 -6.78 -2.48
C TRP A 46 -5.17 -5.96 -1.79
N ALA A 47 -5.19 -5.94 -0.46
CA ALA A 47 -6.11 -5.11 0.31
C ALA A 47 -5.92 -3.61 -0.03
N GLY A 48 -4.66 -3.16 -0.06
CA GLY A 48 -4.31 -1.79 -0.46
C GLY A 48 -4.73 -1.49 -1.90
N TRP A 49 -4.49 -2.41 -2.83
CA TRP A 49 -4.89 -2.25 -4.22
C TRP A 49 -6.41 -2.08 -4.38
N VAL A 50 -7.21 -2.88 -3.67
CA VAL A 50 -8.69 -2.76 -3.69
C VAL A 50 -9.13 -1.38 -3.19
N VAL A 51 -8.60 -0.93 -2.05
CA VAL A 51 -8.93 0.39 -1.48
C VAL A 51 -8.49 1.51 -2.41
N GLY A 52 -7.31 1.38 -3.01
CA GLY A 52 -6.81 2.30 -4.04
C GLY A 52 -7.72 2.37 -5.25
N LEU A 53 -8.16 1.22 -5.76
CA LEU A 53 -9.04 1.15 -6.92
C LEU A 53 -10.38 1.84 -6.65
N ILE A 54 -10.98 1.58 -5.49
CA ILE A 54 -12.23 2.24 -5.07
C ILE A 54 -12.00 3.76 -5.00
N THR A 55 -10.92 4.19 -4.35
CA THR A 55 -10.57 5.61 -4.21
C THR A 55 -10.34 6.28 -5.57
N LEU A 56 -9.70 5.57 -6.51
CA LEU A 56 -9.44 6.04 -7.87
C LEU A 56 -10.74 6.20 -8.65
N VAL A 57 -11.62 5.19 -8.62
CA VAL A 57 -12.93 5.25 -9.27
C VAL A 57 -13.72 6.43 -8.71
N LEU A 58 -13.83 6.58 -7.39
CA LEU A 58 -14.57 7.67 -6.76
C LEU A 58 -13.99 9.06 -7.06
N SER A 59 -12.68 9.16 -7.32
CA SER A 59 -12.03 10.44 -7.64
C SER A 59 -12.21 10.87 -9.10
N LEU A 60 -12.38 9.93 -10.03
CA LEU A 60 -12.47 10.22 -11.47
C LEU A 60 -13.84 10.76 -11.92
N LYS A 61 -13.88 11.43 -13.08
CA LYS A 61 -15.13 11.81 -13.78
C LYS A 61 -15.84 10.56 -14.35
N SER A 62 -17.17 10.60 -14.45
CA SER A 62 -18.02 9.47 -14.87
C SER A 62 -17.62 8.82 -16.20
N THR A 63 -17.15 9.59 -17.18
CA THR A 63 -16.68 9.06 -18.47
C THR A 63 -15.41 8.23 -18.33
N LEU A 64 -14.47 8.65 -17.49
CA LEU A 64 -13.24 7.91 -17.20
C LEU A 64 -13.50 6.73 -16.26
N GLN A 65 -14.47 6.86 -15.33
CA GLN A 65 -14.91 5.75 -14.47
C GLN A 65 -15.40 4.56 -15.29
N ILE A 66 -16.30 4.79 -16.27
CA ILE A 66 -16.83 3.73 -17.14
C ILE A 66 -15.70 3.06 -17.93
N ARG A 67 -14.75 3.85 -18.47
CA ARG A 67 -13.58 3.29 -19.17
C ARG A 67 -12.72 2.43 -18.24
N LEU A 68 -12.55 2.84 -16.98
CA LEU A 68 -11.75 2.12 -15.99
C LEU A 68 -12.45 0.80 -15.62
N ILE A 69 -13.75 0.82 -15.37
CA ILE A 69 -14.58 -0.37 -15.13
C ILE A 69 -14.50 -1.32 -16.34
N ALA A 70 -14.69 -0.83 -17.56
CA ALA A 70 -14.56 -1.64 -18.77
C ALA A 70 -13.16 -2.27 -18.90
N THR A 71 -12.10 -1.56 -18.49
CA THR A 71 -10.74 -2.11 -18.50
C THR A 71 -10.57 -3.21 -17.46
N ILE A 72 -11.13 -3.04 -16.25
CA ILE A 72 -11.10 -4.07 -15.20
C ILE A 72 -11.83 -5.32 -15.68
N VAL A 73 -13.01 -5.16 -16.27
CA VAL A 73 -13.82 -6.27 -16.80
C VAL A 73 -13.05 -7.00 -17.90
N ALA A 74 -12.52 -6.28 -18.89
CA ALA A 74 -11.71 -6.89 -19.95
C ALA A 74 -10.49 -7.63 -19.40
N LEU A 75 -9.80 -7.05 -18.41
CA LEU A 75 -8.63 -7.68 -17.81
C LEU A 75 -9.00 -8.93 -17.01
N SER A 76 -10.10 -8.90 -16.25
CA SER A 76 -10.63 -10.09 -15.56
C SER A 76 -11.00 -11.20 -16.55
N LEU A 77 -11.57 -10.85 -17.71
CA LEU A 77 -11.94 -11.81 -18.75
C LEU A 77 -10.70 -12.46 -19.39
N CYS A 78 -9.56 -11.75 -19.43
CA CYS A 78 -8.29 -12.30 -19.90
C CYS A 78 -7.54 -13.11 -18.83
N VAL A 79 -7.65 -12.72 -17.55
CA VAL A 79 -6.92 -13.37 -16.44
C VAL A 79 -7.61 -14.65 -15.96
N VAL A 80 -8.94 -14.70 -15.94
CA VAL A 80 -9.69 -15.89 -15.49
C VAL A 80 -9.35 -17.15 -16.29
N PRO A 81 -9.24 -17.13 -17.64
CA PRO A 81 -8.83 -18.31 -18.40
C PRO A 81 -7.41 -18.80 -18.07
N LEU A 82 -6.51 -17.88 -17.72
CA LEU A 82 -5.12 -18.20 -17.36
C LEU A 82 -5.02 -18.98 -16.03
N THR A 83 -6.03 -18.89 -15.16
CA THR A 83 -6.04 -19.65 -13.89
C THR A 83 -6.37 -21.12 -14.07
N VAL A 84 -6.88 -21.52 -15.24
CA VAL A 84 -7.28 -22.91 -15.53
C VAL A 84 -6.17 -23.67 -16.28
N ILE A 85 -5.17 -22.95 -16.81
CA ILE A 85 -4.06 -23.54 -17.58
C ILE A 85 -2.93 -23.97 -16.63
N GLU A 86 -2.49 -25.23 -16.72
CA GLU A 86 -1.26 -25.69 -16.05
C GLU A 86 -0.01 -25.04 -16.67
N PRO A 87 1.00 -24.63 -15.87
CA PRO A 87 1.21 -24.90 -14.45
C PRO A 87 0.66 -23.82 -13.49
N PHE A 88 -0.08 -22.83 -13.98
CA PHE A 88 -0.55 -21.70 -13.17
C PHE A 88 -1.70 -22.08 -12.24
N SER A 89 -2.55 -23.04 -12.64
CA SER A 89 -3.68 -23.50 -11.84
C SER A 89 -3.28 -24.07 -10.48
N GLU A 90 -2.22 -24.88 -10.44
CA GLU A 90 -1.72 -25.53 -9.22
C GLU A 90 -1.10 -24.51 -8.24
N VAL A 91 -0.38 -23.52 -8.77
CA VAL A 91 0.18 -22.43 -7.96
C VAL A 91 -0.93 -21.51 -7.44
N ILE A 92 -1.96 -21.22 -8.24
CA ILE A 92 -3.03 -20.30 -7.83
C ILE A 92 -3.99 -20.96 -6.84
N SER A 93 -4.36 -22.22 -7.06
CA SER A 93 -5.28 -22.98 -6.19
C SER A 93 -4.72 -23.20 -4.78
N ASN A 94 -3.49 -23.71 -4.66
CA ASN A 94 -2.78 -23.88 -3.38
C ASN A 94 -2.67 -22.55 -2.59
N ARG A 95 -2.70 -21.41 -3.28
CA ARG A 95 -2.60 -20.09 -2.64
C ARG A 95 -3.96 -19.52 -2.27
N LEU A 96 -5.00 -19.74 -3.08
CA LEU A 96 -6.37 -19.41 -2.71
C LEU A 96 -6.79 -20.16 -1.43
N GLU A 97 -6.35 -21.40 -1.29
CA GLU A 97 -6.54 -22.20 -0.09
C GLU A 97 -5.90 -21.54 1.15
N SER A 98 -4.67 -21.03 1.02
CA SER A 98 -3.99 -20.28 2.09
C SER A 98 -4.66 -18.95 2.46
N PHE A 99 -5.40 -18.32 1.54
CA PHE A 99 -6.21 -17.13 1.81
C PHE A 99 -7.50 -17.45 2.56
N THR A 100 -8.06 -18.63 2.34
CA THR A 100 -9.34 -19.06 2.92
C THR A 100 -9.15 -19.69 4.29
N ASN A 101 -8.01 -20.36 4.52
CA ASN A 101 -7.71 -21.10 5.74
C ASN A 101 -6.87 -20.28 6.74
N VAL A 102 -7.37 -19.10 7.13
CA VAL A 102 -6.67 -18.18 8.06
C VAL A 102 -6.57 -18.75 9.50
N GLN A 103 -7.39 -19.74 9.84
CA GLN A 103 -7.50 -20.29 11.21
C GLN A 103 -6.40 -21.28 11.61
N ASN A 104 -5.69 -21.91 10.66
CA ASN A 104 -4.69 -22.95 10.94
C ASN A 104 -3.24 -22.52 10.65
N ASP A 105 -3.00 -21.22 10.45
CA ASP A 105 -1.69 -20.71 10.10
C ASP A 105 -0.90 -20.36 11.38
N THR A 106 0.05 -21.23 11.75
CA THR A 106 0.98 -21.05 12.87
C THR A 106 1.73 -19.72 12.83
N SER A 107 1.81 -19.07 11.66
CA SER A 107 2.38 -17.72 11.55
C SER A 107 1.49 -16.63 12.12
N TYR A 108 0.17 -16.77 12.16
CA TYR A 108 -0.73 -15.76 12.76
C TYR A 108 -0.74 -15.83 14.28
N GLU A 109 -0.68 -17.03 14.86
CA GLU A 109 -0.73 -17.23 16.30
C GLU A 109 0.57 -16.73 16.99
N ALA A 110 1.73 -17.07 16.42
CA ALA A 110 3.03 -16.55 16.89
C ALA A 110 3.15 -15.01 16.78
N ARG A 111 2.46 -14.42 15.80
CA ARG A 111 2.37 -12.96 15.62
C ARG A 111 1.47 -12.30 16.64
N ALA A 112 0.32 -12.90 16.96
CA ALA A 112 -0.60 -12.41 17.97
C ALA A 112 0.03 -12.40 19.37
N GLU A 113 0.83 -13.42 19.69
CA GLU A 113 1.55 -13.49 20.98
C GLU A 113 2.65 -12.42 21.07
N THR A 114 3.44 -12.25 19.99
CA THR A 114 4.46 -11.19 19.89
C THR A 114 3.84 -9.79 19.95
N TYR A 115 2.67 -9.62 19.35
CA TYR A 115 1.89 -8.39 19.37
C TYR A 115 1.46 -8.02 20.78
N ASN A 116 0.89 -8.98 21.53
CA ASN A 116 0.44 -8.74 22.92
C ASN A 116 1.60 -8.41 23.86
N LYS A 117 2.75 -9.10 23.74
CA LYS A 117 3.92 -8.86 24.61
C LYS A 117 4.57 -7.50 24.39
N ASN A 118 4.59 -7.02 23.14
CA ASN A 118 5.24 -5.75 22.80
C ASN A 118 4.29 -4.55 22.81
N LEU A 119 2.97 -4.77 22.87
CA LEU A 119 1.96 -3.73 22.96
C LEU A 119 2.11 -2.89 24.23
N GLU A 120 2.30 -3.55 25.37
CA GLU A 120 2.44 -2.89 26.66
C GLU A 120 3.69 -2.01 26.69
N VAL A 121 4.80 -2.51 26.15
CA VAL A 121 6.08 -1.78 26.05
C VAL A 121 5.98 -0.62 25.06
N ALA A 122 5.31 -0.81 23.92
CA ALA A 122 5.14 0.23 22.90
C ALA A 122 4.22 1.37 23.36
N LEU A 123 3.18 1.06 24.15
CA LEU A 123 2.21 2.06 24.62
C LEU A 123 2.60 2.74 25.94
N SER A 124 3.43 2.12 26.77
CA SER A 124 3.89 2.71 28.05
C SER A 124 5.10 3.63 27.93
N GLY A 125 5.87 3.51 26.84
CA GLY A 125 7.06 4.35 26.59
C GLY A 125 6.72 5.74 26.06
N LEU A 126 6.88 6.79 26.88
CA LEU A 126 6.79 8.19 26.43
C LEU A 126 7.91 8.55 25.43
N LEU A 127 9.14 8.11 25.72
CA LEU A 127 10.29 8.20 24.84
C LEU A 127 10.49 6.85 24.15
N GLY A 128 10.57 6.87 22.81
CA GLY A 128 10.76 5.67 22.02
C GLY A 128 12.12 5.02 22.25
N GLN A 129 12.24 3.76 21.85
CA GLN A 129 13.48 3.00 22.01
C GLN A 129 14.54 3.34 20.95
N GLY A 130 14.23 4.20 19.98
CA GLY A 130 15.13 4.69 18.94
C GLY A 130 15.22 3.79 17.71
N LEU A 131 15.77 4.32 16.61
CA LEU A 131 15.79 3.67 15.28
C LEU A 131 16.56 2.33 15.21
N GLY A 132 17.38 2.01 16.22
CA GLY A 132 18.14 0.77 16.33
C GLY A 132 17.49 -0.32 17.19
N SER A 133 16.43 0.00 17.93
CA SER A 133 15.77 -0.91 18.89
C SER A 133 14.98 -2.04 18.26
N THR A 134 14.67 -1.93 16.97
CA THR A 134 14.01 -3.00 16.22
C THR A 134 14.90 -4.22 16.06
N TRP A 135 16.18 -4.17 16.46
CA TRP A 135 17.14 -5.28 16.39
C TRP A 135 17.53 -5.73 17.79
N THR A 136 17.09 -6.93 18.19
CA THR A 136 17.45 -7.55 19.47
C THR A 136 18.43 -8.69 19.24
N VAL A 137 19.53 -8.71 20.01
CA VAL A 137 20.52 -9.79 19.96
C VAL A 137 20.01 -10.93 20.85
N LYS A 138 19.66 -12.06 20.26
CA LYS A 138 19.34 -13.29 21.01
C LYS A 138 20.58 -13.78 21.78
N PRO A 139 20.42 -14.59 22.84
CA PRO A 139 21.53 -15.16 23.59
C PRO A 139 22.53 -15.98 22.74
N ASN A 140 22.12 -16.39 21.53
CA ASN A 140 22.93 -17.11 20.55
C ASN A 140 23.74 -16.18 19.61
N GLY A 141 23.76 -14.87 19.86
CA GLY A 141 24.49 -13.88 19.06
C GLY A 141 23.83 -13.52 17.71
N GLN A 142 22.63 -14.04 17.43
CA GLN A 142 21.89 -13.70 16.22
C GLN A 142 21.09 -12.41 16.44
N ILE A 143 21.23 -11.48 15.51
CA ILE A 143 20.47 -10.23 15.49
C ILE A 143 19.12 -10.55 14.87
N GLU A 144 18.06 -10.58 15.68
CA GLU A 144 16.70 -10.77 15.19
C GLU A 144 15.94 -9.46 15.26
N ARG A 145 15.27 -9.11 14.15
CA ARG A 145 14.40 -7.95 14.14
C ARG A 145 13.16 -8.27 14.98
N VAL A 146 12.85 -7.46 15.99
CA VAL A 146 11.53 -7.47 16.63
C VAL A 146 10.53 -7.04 15.56
N ALA A 147 9.97 -8.03 14.87
CA ALA A 147 9.05 -7.81 13.77
C ALA A 147 7.69 -7.42 14.34
N LEU A 148 7.49 -6.11 14.56
CA LEU A 148 6.16 -5.58 14.77
C LEU A 148 5.45 -5.55 13.41
N ASP A 149 4.49 -6.45 13.23
CA ASP A 149 3.71 -6.57 11.99
C ASP A 149 2.68 -5.44 11.78
N SER A 150 2.84 -4.32 12.47
CA SER A 150 2.02 -3.12 12.32
C SER A 150 2.90 -1.89 12.23
N GLY A 151 2.74 -1.10 11.17
CA GLY A 151 3.53 0.12 10.97
C GLY A 151 3.25 1.20 11.99
N ILE A 152 2.04 1.22 12.56
CA ILE A 152 1.66 2.17 13.61
C ILE A 152 2.41 1.82 14.90
N LEU A 153 2.40 0.54 15.29
CA LEU A 153 3.09 0.09 16.50
C LEU A 153 4.61 0.19 16.36
N ASP A 154 5.17 -0.15 15.21
CA ASP A 154 6.60 0.04 14.92
C ASP A 154 7.01 1.51 15.09
N THR A 155 6.14 2.44 14.69
CA THR A 155 6.35 3.88 14.87
C THR A 155 6.34 4.30 16.34
N PHE A 156 5.33 3.87 17.11
CA PHE A 156 5.25 4.19 18.55
C PHE A 156 6.37 3.53 19.36
N PHE A 157 6.75 2.30 19.00
CA PHE A 157 7.87 1.62 19.63
C PHE A 157 9.20 2.36 19.37
N THR A 158 9.41 2.81 18.14
CA THR A 158 10.65 3.47 17.72
C THR A 158 10.75 4.92 18.21
N LEU A 159 9.68 5.70 18.04
CA LEU A 159 9.66 7.15 18.28
C LEU A 159 8.99 7.55 19.61
N GLY A 160 8.30 6.62 20.28
CA GLY A 160 7.48 6.90 21.46
C GLY A 160 6.26 7.73 21.11
N TRP A 161 5.52 8.15 22.14
CA TRP A 161 4.37 9.03 21.96
C TRP A 161 4.76 10.41 21.42
N TYR A 162 5.89 10.98 21.87
CA TYR A 162 6.32 12.32 21.46
C TYR A 162 6.70 12.42 19.98
N GLY A 163 7.30 11.39 19.39
CA GLY A 163 7.61 11.38 17.97
C GLY A 163 6.54 10.71 17.12
N GLY A 164 5.91 9.65 17.64
CA GLY A 164 4.89 8.88 16.91
C GLY A 164 3.62 9.68 16.65
N LEU A 165 3.12 10.44 17.63
CA LEU A 165 1.90 11.25 17.44
C LEU A 165 2.07 12.33 16.36
N PRO A 166 3.07 13.25 16.43
CA PRO A 166 3.27 14.24 15.38
C PRO A 166 3.53 13.62 14.01
N TYR A 167 4.21 12.47 13.95
CA TYR A 167 4.50 11.77 12.70
C TYR A 167 3.22 11.26 12.03
N ILE A 168 2.40 10.49 12.75
CA ILE A 168 1.14 9.96 12.22
C ILE A 168 0.16 11.10 11.93
N LEU A 169 0.06 12.09 12.83
CA LEU A 169 -0.83 13.23 12.65
C LEU A 169 -0.43 14.08 11.44
N GLY A 170 0.87 14.36 11.27
CA GLY A 170 1.39 15.10 10.11
C GLY A 170 1.12 14.38 8.80
N MET A 171 1.33 13.05 8.76
CA MET A 171 0.99 12.22 7.60
C MET A 171 -0.51 12.30 7.28
N LEU A 172 -1.38 12.14 8.27
CA LEU A 172 -2.83 12.25 8.10
C LEU A 172 -3.23 13.64 7.63
N MET A 173 -2.63 14.70 8.18
CA MET A 173 -2.87 16.07 7.74
C MET A 173 -2.51 16.27 6.26
N LEU A 174 -1.35 15.80 5.81
CA LEU A 174 -0.96 15.87 4.40
C LEU A 174 -1.95 15.12 3.50
N LEU A 175 -2.40 13.95 3.93
CA LEU A 175 -3.39 13.16 3.20
C LEU A 175 -4.74 13.89 3.13
N PHE A 176 -5.28 14.36 4.25
CA PHE A 176 -6.51 15.16 4.27
C PHE A 176 -6.40 16.41 3.41
N ASN A 177 -5.23 17.05 3.41
CA ASN A 177 -4.95 18.19 2.56
C ASN A 177 -5.06 17.78 1.08
N GLN A 178 -4.62 16.59 0.67
CA GLN A 178 -4.77 16.12 -0.70
C GLN A 178 -6.23 15.93 -1.15
N PHE A 179 -7.20 15.77 -0.23
CA PHE A 179 -8.62 15.59 -0.56
C PHE A 179 -9.43 16.89 -0.67
N ARG A 180 -8.88 18.03 -0.22
CA ARG A 180 -9.64 19.28 -0.12
C ARG A 180 -9.86 20.00 -1.45
N GLY A 181 -9.14 19.65 -2.51
CA GLY A 181 -9.21 20.36 -3.78
C GLY A 181 -9.81 19.56 -4.95
N PRO A 182 -10.23 20.26 -6.02
CA PRO A 182 -10.89 19.66 -7.19
C PRO A 182 -9.91 18.88 -8.09
N GLU A 183 -8.60 18.96 -7.86
CA GLU A 183 -7.56 18.37 -8.71
C GLU A 183 -7.76 16.87 -8.97
N GLY A 184 -8.32 16.13 -8.02
CA GLY A 184 -8.60 14.70 -8.20
C GLY A 184 -9.62 14.40 -9.29
N ARG A 185 -10.48 15.35 -9.67
CA ARG A 185 -11.46 15.18 -10.76
C ARG A 185 -10.95 15.73 -12.09
N GLU A 186 -10.04 16.68 -12.05
CA GLU A 186 -9.54 17.39 -13.23
C GLU A 186 -8.28 16.75 -13.80
N ASP A 187 -7.40 16.26 -12.93
CA ASP A 187 -6.17 15.57 -13.29
C ASP A 187 -6.24 14.10 -12.89
N PRO A 188 -6.38 13.19 -13.87
CA PRO A 188 -6.30 11.76 -13.64
C PRO A 188 -5.01 11.34 -12.92
N PHE A 189 -3.88 12.00 -13.18
CA PHE A 189 -2.59 11.66 -12.54
C PHE A 189 -2.59 12.05 -11.06
N ALA A 190 -3.11 13.23 -10.71
CA ALA A 190 -3.33 13.62 -9.32
C ALA A 190 -4.29 12.66 -8.60
N ALA A 191 -5.33 12.18 -9.30
CA ALA A 191 -6.26 11.17 -8.79
C ALA A 191 -5.55 9.83 -8.50
N ALA A 192 -4.68 9.37 -9.41
CA ALA A 192 -3.85 8.19 -9.20
C ALA A 192 -2.93 8.36 -8.00
N ALA A 193 -2.19 9.47 -7.90
CA ALA A 193 -1.32 9.75 -6.76
C ALA A 193 -2.10 9.71 -5.43
N ARG A 194 -3.30 10.30 -5.38
CA ARG A 194 -4.20 10.28 -4.22
C ARG A 194 -4.62 8.87 -3.85
N SER A 195 -5.03 8.08 -4.85
CA SER A 195 -5.45 6.70 -4.64
C SER A 195 -4.33 5.81 -4.10
N ILE A 196 -3.10 6.00 -4.59
CA ILE A 196 -1.92 5.26 -4.13
C ILE A 196 -1.63 5.60 -2.67
N THR A 197 -1.63 6.88 -2.30
CA THR A 197 -1.44 7.30 -0.90
C THR A 197 -2.48 6.67 0.04
N VAL A 198 -3.76 6.66 -0.34
CA VAL A 198 -4.81 6.02 0.47
C VAL A 198 -4.62 4.50 0.55
N SER A 199 -4.14 3.86 -0.52
CA SER A 199 -3.82 2.43 -0.51
C SER A 199 -2.78 2.11 0.56
N PHE A 200 -1.73 2.92 0.66
CA PHE A 200 -0.69 2.77 1.68
C PHE A 200 -1.21 3.01 3.10
N LEU A 201 -2.14 3.96 3.28
CA LEU A 201 -2.79 4.17 4.57
C LEU A 201 -3.62 2.95 5.00
N ALA A 202 -4.35 2.34 4.07
CA ALA A 202 -5.20 1.18 4.35
C ALA A 202 -4.40 -0.06 4.81
N ILE A 203 -3.18 -0.20 4.31
CA ILE A 203 -2.29 -1.33 4.65
C ILE A 203 -1.36 -1.02 5.82
N LEU A 204 -1.42 0.18 6.37
CA LEU A 204 -0.51 0.64 7.41
C LEU A 204 -0.57 -0.21 8.69
N SER A 205 -1.76 -0.68 9.03
CA SER A 205 -1.98 -1.59 10.16
C SER A 205 -1.47 -3.01 9.91
N LEU A 206 -1.23 -3.37 8.64
CA LEU A 206 -0.82 -4.72 8.21
C LEU A 206 0.71 -4.85 8.07
N GLY A 207 1.47 -3.77 8.29
CA GLY A 207 2.92 -3.81 8.28
C GLY A 207 3.60 -2.44 8.24
N PRO A 208 4.92 -2.36 8.50
CA PRO A 208 5.69 -1.12 8.50
C PRO A 208 6.03 -0.64 7.09
N PHE A 209 5.00 -0.36 6.28
CA PHE A 209 5.15 0.05 4.88
C PHE A 209 5.61 1.51 4.70
N MET A 210 5.83 2.26 5.78
CA MET A 210 6.27 3.67 5.76
C MET A 210 7.78 3.85 5.58
N VAL A 211 8.56 2.78 5.68
CA VAL A 211 10.03 2.79 5.64
C VAL A 211 10.53 1.97 4.44
N GLY A 212 11.78 2.15 4.04
CA GLY A 212 12.41 1.42 2.96
C GLY A 212 11.78 1.74 1.59
N LEU A 213 11.73 0.76 0.70
CA LEU A 213 11.24 0.96 -0.67
C LEU A 213 9.73 1.26 -0.73
N SER A 214 8.91 0.58 0.08
CA SER A 214 7.49 0.89 0.20
C SER A 214 7.27 2.31 0.71
N GLY A 215 8.08 2.74 1.68
CA GLY A 215 8.07 4.11 2.21
C GLY A 215 8.40 5.14 1.14
N MET A 216 9.45 4.90 0.34
CA MET A 216 9.80 5.80 -0.77
C MET A 216 8.66 5.99 -1.76
N VAL A 217 7.94 4.90 -2.11
CA VAL A 217 6.77 4.99 -2.99
C VAL A 217 5.64 5.78 -2.33
N MET A 218 5.31 5.46 -1.07
CA MET A 218 4.26 6.16 -0.33
C MET A 218 4.54 7.68 -0.22
N TRP A 219 5.71 8.06 0.29
CA TRP A 219 6.10 9.45 0.46
C TRP A 219 6.26 10.18 -0.87
N GLY A 220 6.75 9.49 -1.91
CA GLY A 220 6.86 10.03 -3.27
C GLY A 220 5.50 10.40 -3.84
N PHE A 221 4.53 9.49 -3.80
CA PHE A 221 3.18 9.77 -4.31
C PHE A 221 2.38 10.76 -3.45
N LEU A 222 2.59 10.76 -2.13
CA LEU A 222 2.05 11.81 -1.25
C LEU A 222 2.60 13.19 -1.64
N GLY A 223 3.91 13.30 -1.86
CA GLY A 223 4.57 14.53 -2.29
C GLY A 223 4.09 15.01 -3.66
N ILE A 224 3.98 14.11 -4.63
CA ILE A 224 3.40 14.39 -5.96
C ILE A 224 1.97 14.91 -5.84
N GLY A 225 1.15 14.28 -4.99
CA GLY A 225 -0.21 14.70 -4.70
C GLY A 225 -0.31 16.13 -4.15
N MET A 226 0.56 16.45 -3.20
CA MET A 226 0.66 17.80 -2.62
C MET A 226 1.16 18.84 -3.63
N ALA A 227 2.12 18.46 -4.47
CA ALA A 227 2.63 19.32 -5.55
C ALA A 227 1.53 19.62 -6.57
N ALA A 228 0.76 18.61 -6.98
CA ALA A 228 -0.40 18.78 -7.86
C ALA A 228 -1.40 19.77 -7.25
N ARG A 229 -1.77 19.60 -5.98
CA ARG A 229 -2.68 20.55 -5.31
C ARG A 229 -2.13 21.98 -5.31
N LYS A 230 -0.86 22.17 -4.97
CA LYS A 230 -0.24 23.51 -4.97
C LYS A 230 -0.27 24.14 -6.37
N HIS A 231 -0.01 23.35 -7.40
CA HIS A 231 -0.08 23.80 -8.79
C HIS A 231 -1.49 24.26 -9.18
N TYR A 232 -2.52 23.48 -8.85
CA TYR A 232 -3.91 23.85 -9.14
C TYR A 232 -4.40 25.07 -8.35
N LEU A 233 -3.97 25.24 -7.09
CA LEU A 233 -4.26 26.44 -6.31
C LEU A 233 -3.67 27.70 -6.96
N LEU A 234 -2.44 27.61 -7.48
CA LEU A 234 -1.77 28.73 -8.15
C LEU A 234 -2.36 29.04 -9.53
N GLN A 235 -2.91 28.04 -10.22
CA GLN A 235 -3.64 28.26 -11.48
C GLN A 235 -5.02 28.88 -11.22
N GLY A 236 -5.74 28.41 -10.21
CA GLY A 236 -7.02 28.97 -9.80
C GLY A 236 -6.94 30.43 -9.34
N SER A 237 -5.84 30.82 -8.67
CA SER A 237 -5.61 32.22 -8.25
C SER A 237 -5.23 33.16 -9.40
N LYS A 238 -5.00 32.66 -10.61
CA LYS A 238 -4.65 33.44 -11.81
C LYS A 238 -5.84 33.68 -12.75
N LEU A 239 -7.01 33.15 -12.43
CA LEU A 239 -8.24 33.43 -13.16
C LEU A 239 -8.90 34.67 -12.52
N PRO A 240 -9.14 35.76 -13.29
CA PRO A 240 -9.76 36.98 -12.80
C PRO A 240 -11.23 36.78 -12.40
#